data_AF-A0A969V7P8-F1
#
_entry.id   AF-A0A969V7P8-F1
#
_cell.length_a   1.000
_cell.length_b   1.000
_cell.length_c   1.000
_cell.angle_alpha   90.00
_cell.angle_beta   90.00
_cell.angle_gamma   90.00
#
_symmetry.space_group_name_H-M   'P 1'
#
loop_
_entity.id
_entity.type
_entity.pdbx_description
1 polymer ?
#
loop_
_entity_poly.entity_id
_entity_poly.type
_entity_poly.pdbx_seq_one_letter_code
_entity_poly.pdbx_strand_id
1 'polypeptide(L)'
;MVAILGLGGIGKTTLACKLVQQLQEQFQYIVWRSLCNCPPLTDILADLIKSVSNQQTEELPDNVDERIERFIQCLQNSRSLVILDNFESVLQSGTIPEQYLRGYQGYGELLKE
;
A
#
# COMPACT_ATOMS: atom_id res chain seq x y z
N MET A 1 -11.19 0.14 -2.70
CA MET A 1 -9.95 0.59 -3.36
C MET A 1 -10.27 1.59 -4.47
N VAL A 2 -9.36 2.55 -4.74
CA VAL A 2 -9.41 3.41 -5.94
C VAL A 2 -8.05 3.28 -6.63
N ALA A 3 -8.05 3.05 -7.95
CA ALA A 3 -6.84 2.98 -8.76
C ALA A 3 -6.72 4.21 -9.66
N ILE A 4 -5.52 4.80 -9.72
CA ILE A 4 -5.20 5.90 -10.64
C ILE A 4 -4.31 5.33 -11.75
N LEU A 5 -4.87 5.15 -12.95
CA LEU A 5 -4.19 4.55 -14.10
C LEU A 5 -3.91 5.60 -15.18
N GLY A 6 -2.86 5.40 -15.95
CA GLY A 6 -2.48 6.30 -17.04
C GLY A 6 -1.01 6.16 -17.42
N LEU A 7 -0.64 6.77 -18.54
CA LEU A 7 0.72 6.71 -19.08
C LEU A 7 1.77 7.29 -18.10
N GLY A 8 3.03 6.91 -18.30
CA GLY A 8 4.16 7.48 -17.57
C GLY A 8 4.21 9.01 -17.74
N GLY A 9 4.52 9.73 -16.66
CA GLY A 9 4.66 11.20 -16.68
C GLY A 9 3.37 12.00 -16.79
N ILE A 10 2.18 11.38 -16.87
CA ILE A 10 0.90 12.10 -17.00
C ILE A 10 0.47 12.88 -15.74
N GLY A 11 1.22 12.76 -14.64
CA GLY A 11 0.96 13.49 -13.39
C GLY A 11 0.09 12.75 -12.35
N LYS A 12 0.02 11.42 -12.40
CA LYS A 12 -0.75 10.60 -11.41
C LYS A 12 -0.31 10.86 -9.97
N THR A 13 0.99 10.79 -9.71
CA THR A 13 1.60 11.12 -8.42
C THR A 13 1.28 12.55 -8.00
N THR A 14 1.37 13.51 -8.92
CA THR A 14 1.02 14.92 -8.65
C THR A 14 -0.45 15.08 -8.25
N LEU A 15 -1.36 14.38 -8.93
CA LEU A 15 -2.79 14.37 -8.61
C LEU A 15 -3.03 13.78 -7.22
N ALA A 16 -2.43 12.64 -6.90
CA ALA A 16 -2.52 12.01 -5.58
C ALA A 16 -1.96 12.92 -4.48
N CYS A 17 -0.83 13.59 -4.69
CA CYS A 17 -0.27 14.59 -3.77
C CYS A 17 -1.27 15.73 -3.52
N LYS A 18 -1.89 16.27 -4.58
CA LYS A 18 -2.86 17.36 -4.45
C LYS A 18 -4.11 16.91 -3.69
N LEU A 19 -4.56 15.68 -3.93
CA LEU A 19 -5.68 15.08 -3.20
C LEU A 19 -5.39 14.95 -1.71
N VAL A 20 -4.20 14.46 -1.34
CA VAL A 20 -3.77 14.36 0.06
C VAL A 20 -3.82 15.72 0.75
N GLN A 21 -3.31 16.77 0.12
CA GLN A 21 -3.36 18.13 0.68
C GLN A 21 -4.80 18.60 0.95
N GLN A 22 -5.76 18.20 0.12
CA GLN A 22 -7.17 18.57 0.30
C GLN A 22 -7.89 17.71 1.34
N LEU A 23 -7.44 16.48 1.54
CA LEU A 23 -8.08 15.50 2.44
C LEU A 23 -7.36 15.38 3.79
N GLN A 24 -6.27 16.10 4.02
CA GLN A 24 -5.39 15.91 5.18
C GLN A 24 -6.13 15.95 6.53
N GLU A 25 -7.12 16.83 6.67
CA GLU A 25 -7.90 16.98 7.91
C GLU A 25 -8.97 15.89 8.09
N GLN A 26 -9.26 15.10 7.06
CA GLN A 26 -10.31 14.07 7.10
C GLN A 26 -9.82 12.71 7.55
N PHE A 27 -8.50 12.49 7.57
CA PHE A 27 -7.89 11.23 7.92
C PHE A 27 -6.98 11.41 9.13
N GLN A 28 -7.06 10.47 10.07
CA GLN A 28 -6.19 10.44 11.24
C GLN A 28 -4.75 10.09 10.85
N TYR A 29 -4.59 9.17 9.91
CA TYR A 29 -3.30 8.78 9.37
C TYR A 29 -3.32 8.83 7.85
N ILE A 30 -2.26 9.37 7.26
CA ILE A 30 -2.01 9.35 5.82
C ILE A 30 -0.63 8.77 5.60
N VAL A 31 -0.56 7.63 4.93
CA VAL A 31 0.68 6.89 4.72
C VAL A 31 0.92 6.71 3.23
N TRP A 32 2.04 7.22 2.76
CA TRP A 32 2.46 7.09 1.36
C TRP A 32 3.66 6.17 1.28
N ARG A 33 3.58 5.13 0.44
CA ARG A 33 4.71 4.24 0.13
C ARG A 33 4.87 4.09 -1.38
N SER A 34 6.11 4.19 -1.83
CA SER A 34 6.46 3.92 -3.22
C SER A 34 6.93 2.48 -3.35
N LEU A 35 6.43 1.79 -4.36
CA LEU A 35 6.81 0.42 -4.70
C LEU A 35 7.88 0.37 -5.80
N CYS A 36 8.48 1.50 -6.18
CA CYS A 36 9.42 1.63 -7.30
C CYS A 36 10.61 0.66 -7.26
N ASN A 37 11.06 0.28 -6.06
CA ASN A 37 12.19 -0.63 -5.86
C ASN A 37 11.74 -2.07 -5.59
N CYS A 38 10.47 -2.38 -5.84
CA CYS A 38 9.87 -3.69 -5.59
C CYS A 38 10.14 -4.15 -4.14
N PRO A 39 9.71 -3.40 -3.11
CA PRO A 39 9.94 -3.80 -1.73
C PRO A 39 9.16 -5.08 -1.40
N PRO A 40 9.69 -6.00 -0.56
CA PRO A 40 8.93 -7.13 -0.06
C PRO A 40 7.65 -6.66 0.65
N LEU A 41 6.56 -7.41 0.47
CA LEU A 41 5.29 -7.06 1.13
C LEU A 41 5.41 -7.02 2.65
N THR A 42 6.20 -7.92 3.23
CA THR A 42 6.45 -7.98 4.68
C THR A 42 6.99 -6.66 5.24
N ASP A 43 7.84 -5.98 4.48
CA ASP A 43 8.48 -4.73 4.87
C ASP A 43 7.49 -3.58 4.74
N ILE A 44 6.71 -3.57 3.66
CA ILE A 44 5.62 -2.61 3.47
C ILE A 44 4.57 -2.75 4.59
N LEU A 45 4.10 -3.96 4.89
CA LEU A 45 3.13 -4.19 5.96
C LEU A 45 3.66 -3.75 7.32
N ALA A 46 4.91 -4.08 7.65
CA ALA A 46 5.52 -3.68 8.91
C ALA A 46 5.52 -2.15 9.09
N ASP A 47 5.90 -1.43 8.03
CA ASP A 47 5.98 0.03 8.04
C ASP A 47 4.59 0.69 8.02
N LEU A 48 3.65 0.14 7.26
CA LEU A 48 2.26 0.58 7.23
C LEU A 48 1.61 0.42 8.60
N ILE A 49 1.68 -0.78 9.21
CA ILE A 49 1.14 -1.07 10.54
C ILE A 49 1.70 -0.08 11.56
N LYS A 50 3.03 0.08 11.59
CA LYS A 50 3.69 1.04 12.50
C LYS A 50 3.21 2.47 12.29
N SER A 51 2.95 2.87 11.05
CA SER A 51 2.49 4.22 10.72
C SER A 51 1.05 4.49 11.16
N VAL A 52 0.16 3.50 11.04
CA VAL A 52 -1.27 3.64 11.41
C VAL A 52 -1.58 3.26 12.86
N SER A 53 -0.64 2.64 13.58
CA SER A 53 -0.78 2.27 15.00
C SER A 53 -0.15 3.27 15.97
N ASN A 54 0.21 4.47 15.51
CA ASN A 54 0.95 5.47 16.30
C ASN A 54 2.30 4.92 16.85
N GLN A 55 3.03 4.16 16.03
CA GLN A 55 4.33 3.58 16.36
C GLN A 55 4.33 2.61 17.55
N GLN A 56 3.17 2.04 17.91
CA GLN A 56 3.13 0.97 18.90
C GLN A 56 3.97 -0.20 18.40
N THR A 57 4.97 -0.58 19.19
CA THR A 57 5.89 -1.67 18.89
C THR A 57 5.26 -2.94 19.40
N GLU A 58 4.40 -3.55 18.60
CA GLU A 58 3.96 -4.92 18.80
C GLU A 58 4.80 -5.85 17.92
N GLU A 59 5.10 -7.05 18.44
CA GLU A 59 5.75 -8.09 17.65
C GLU A 59 4.85 -8.43 16.45
N LEU A 60 5.41 -8.25 15.26
CA LEU A 60 4.70 -8.58 14.03
C LEU A 60 4.77 -10.08 13.81
N PRO A 61 3.66 -10.74 13.44
CA PRO A 61 3.69 -12.16 13.09
C PRO A 61 4.68 -12.45 11.97
N ASP A 62 5.23 -13.67 11.88
CA ASP A 62 6.09 -14.03 10.74
C ASP A 62 5.28 -14.32 9.46
N ASN A 63 4.02 -14.72 9.62
CA ASN A 63 3.12 -15.03 8.53
C ASN A 63 2.59 -13.75 7.85
N VAL A 64 2.63 -13.72 6.51
CA VAL A 64 2.10 -12.62 5.69
C VAL A 64 0.60 -12.44 5.88
N ASP A 65 -0.17 -13.53 5.92
CA ASP A 65 -1.63 -13.47 6.06
C ASP A 65 -2.02 -12.81 7.39
N GLU A 66 -1.36 -13.22 8.48
CA GLU A 66 -1.57 -12.64 9.82
C GLU A 66 -1.15 -11.16 9.87
N ARG A 67 -0.10 -10.77 9.14
CA ARG A 67 0.26 -9.34 9.00
C ARG A 67 -0.78 -8.55 8.21
N ILE A 68 -1.37 -9.13 7.16
CA ILE A 68 -2.46 -8.50 6.40
C ILE A 68 -3.66 -8.30 7.33
N GLU A 69 -4.10 -9.34 8.03
CA GLU A 69 -5.22 -9.25 8.99
C GLU A 69 -4.96 -8.17 10.04
N ARG A 70 -3.74 -8.14 10.61
CA ARG A 70 -3.35 -7.12 11.59
C ARG A 70 -3.40 -5.71 11.01
N PHE A 71 -2.92 -5.53 9.78
CA PHE A 71 -2.97 -4.26 9.09
C PHE A 71 -4.43 -3.80 8.87
N ILE A 72 -5.30 -4.70 8.41
CA ILE A 72 -6.74 -4.41 8.25
C ILE A 72 -7.38 -4.01 9.59
N GLN A 73 -7.06 -4.69 10.70
CA GLN A 73 -7.52 -4.30 12.04
C GLN A 73 -7.08 -2.88 12.41
N CYS A 74 -5.83 -2.49 12.12
CA CYS A 74 -5.38 -1.12 12.37
C CYS A 74 -6.16 -0.08 11.54
N LEU A 75 -6.47 -0.40 10.28
CA LEU A 75 -7.28 0.45 9.41
C LEU A 75 -8.75 0.54 9.87
N GLN A 76 -9.29 -0.49 10.51
CA GLN A 76 -10.65 -0.47 11.07
C GLN A 76 -10.74 0.39 12.33
N ASN A 77 -9.66 0.46 13.12
CA ASN A 77 -9.61 1.22 14.36
C ASN A 77 -9.39 2.74 14.15
N SER A 78 -8.98 3.17 12.96
CA SER A 78 -8.65 4.55 12.67
C SER A 78 -8.93 4.91 11.22
N ARG A 79 -9.48 6.10 10.97
CA ARG A 79 -9.72 6.56 9.60
C ARG A 79 -8.38 6.86 8.92
N SER A 80 -7.89 5.91 8.14
CA SER A 80 -6.57 5.94 7.51
C SER A 80 -6.66 6.02 5.98
N LEU A 81 -5.77 6.79 5.36
CA LEU A 81 -5.56 6.82 3.91
C LEU A 81 -4.19 6.23 3.60
N VAL A 82 -4.17 5.15 2.83
CA VAL A 82 -2.93 4.49 2.41
C VAL A 82 -2.77 4.62 0.90
N ILE A 83 -1.59 5.06 0.48
CA ILE A 83 -1.25 5.31 -0.92
C ILE A 83 -0.04 4.43 -1.26
N LEU A 84 -0.24 3.52 -2.22
CA LEU A 84 0.80 2.69 -2.81
C LEU A 84 1.09 3.21 -4.21
N ASP A 85 2.17 3.97 -4.34
CA ASP A 85 2.59 4.59 -5.61
C ASP A 85 3.53 3.67 -6.40
N ASN A 86 3.52 3.79 -7.72
CA ASN A 86 4.26 2.94 -8.66
C ASN A 86 3.98 1.43 -8.53
N PHE A 87 2.70 1.06 -8.34
CA PHE A 87 2.28 -0.33 -8.16
C PHE A 87 2.63 -1.25 -9.34
N GLU A 88 2.77 -0.72 -10.55
CA GLU A 88 3.26 -1.45 -11.72
C GLU A 88 4.62 -2.13 -11.50
N SER A 89 5.41 -1.66 -10.54
CA SER A 89 6.75 -2.19 -10.24
C SER A 89 6.72 -3.60 -9.65
N VAL A 90 5.61 -4.03 -9.04
CA VAL A 90 5.42 -5.40 -8.52
C VAL A 90 4.75 -6.34 -9.53
N LEU A 91 4.42 -5.82 -10.72
CA LEU A 91 3.79 -6.56 -11.80
C LEU A 91 4.83 -6.94 -12.87
N GLN A 92 4.60 -8.08 -13.51
CA GLN A 92 5.39 -8.57 -14.62
C GLN A 92 4.94 -7.86 -15.90
N SER A 93 5.86 -7.09 -16.50
CA SER A 93 5.61 -6.43 -17.77
C SER A 93 5.48 -7.44 -18.92
N GLY A 94 4.55 -7.19 -19.85
CA GLY A 94 4.42 -7.96 -21.09
C GLY A 94 3.57 -9.22 -21.00
N THR A 95 2.87 -9.46 -19.89
CA THR A 95 1.86 -10.53 -19.75
C THR A 95 0.45 -9.95 -19.73
N ILE A 96 -0.51 -10.65 -20.35
CA ILE A 96 -1.93 -10.30 -20.31
C ILE A 96 -2.71 -11.58 -19.92
N PRO A 97 -3.45 -11.59 -18.79
CA PRO A 97 -3.54 -10.52 -17.80
C PRO A 97 -2.19 -10.28 -17.10
N GLU A 98 -2.00 -9.07 -16.59
CA GLU A 98 -0.79 -8.71 -15.83
C GLU A 98 -0.66 -9.66 -14.63
N GLN A 99 0.50 -10.30 -14.52
CA GLN A 99 0.83 -11.21 -13.42
C GLN A 99 1.74 -10.51 -12.41
N TYR A 100 1.74 -10.93 -11.16
CA TYR A 100 2.72 -10.45 -10.18
C TYR A 100 4.11 -11.02 -10.48
N LEU A 101 5.16 -10.26 -10.18
CA LEU A 101 6.52 -10.79 -10.13
C LEU A 101 6.61 -11.96 -9.13
N ARG A 102 7.51 -12.91 -9.38
CA ARG A 102 7.71 -14.05 -8.47
C ARG A 102 8.14 -13.54 -7.08
N GLY A 103 7.37 -13.90 -6.06
CA GLY A 103 7.57 -13.45 -4.68
C GLY A 103 6.74 -12.22 -4.29
N TYR A 104 5.99 -11.64 -5.23
CA TYR A 104 5.17 -10.43 -5.01
C TYR A 104 3.66 -10.72 -5.09
N GLN A 105 3.26 -11.99 -5.15
CA GLN A 105 1.86 -12.40 -5.21
C GLN A 105 1.04 -11.91 -4.00
N GLY A 106 1.68 -11.77 -2.84
CA GLY A 106 1.03 -11.27 -1.63
C GLY A 106 0.45 -9.86 -1.79
N TYR A 107 0.99 -9.03 -2.69
CA TYR A 107 0.37 -7.73 -2.98
C TYR A 107 -1.03 -7.90 -3.56
N GLY A 108 -1.29 -8.97 -4.30
CA GLY A 108 -2.62 -9.31 -4.79
C GLY A 108 -3.54 -9.88 -3.72
N GLU A 109 -3.00 -10.49 -2.67
CA GLU A 109 -3.78 -10.95 -1.51
C GLU A 109 -4.22 -9.74 -0.67
N LEU A 110 -3.30 -8.79 -0.41
CA LEU A 110 -3.61 -7.54 0.28
C LEU A 110 -4.75 -6.74 -0.37
N LEU A 111 -4.87 -6.76 -1.71
CA LEU A 111 -5.91 -6.01 -2.42
C LEU A 111 -7.29 -6.72 -2.47
N LYS A 112 -7.39 -7.98 -2.02
CA LYS A 112 -8.65 -8.74 -2.01
C LYS A 112 -9.48 -8.54 -0.74
N GLU A 113 -8.83 -8.13 0.35
CA GLU A 113 -9.47 -7.80 1.64
C GLU A 113 -10.17 -6.44 1.61
#